data_AF-A0A517MAZ5-F1
#
_entry.id   AF-A0A517MAZ5-F1
#
_cell.length_a   1.000
_cell.length_b   1.000
_cell.length_c   1.000
_cell.angle_alpha   90.00
_cell.angle_beta   90.00
_cell.angle_gamma   90.00
#
_symmetry.space_group_name_H-M   'P 1'
#
loop_
_entity.id
_entity.type
_entity.pdbx_description
1 polymer ?
#
loop_
_entity_poly.entity_id
_entity_poly.type
_entity_poly.pdbx_seq_one_letter_code
_entity_poly.pdbx_strand_id
1 'polypeptide(L)'
;MESNQATTAFSDLTESAESIQIAPVRVSGFFALLFGLLSILNILTTYFIPLVVAAFVCGAIAFRPSPFGPAVGQKAAVLGMLLALFFGTWGISKSQTMDRGIAEGADQFAADWAELARQGEWEIVMELMNAPSARQNPKMPLKEFYANNPMRIEALSEFRERPDISQMVNARQLLDWQISEPSKIYTDRGKILAVVKFKDASGSIEGELSIEMERKWDEDSERYEWQVRDFKIA
;
A
#
# COMPACT_ATOMS: atom_id res chain seq x y z
N MET A 1 62.10 -58.61 53.71
CA MET A 1 62.20 -57.15 53.94
C MET A 1 61.53 -56.48 52.75
N GLU A 2 60.22 -56.33 52.83
CA GLU A 2 59.40 -55.65 51.83
C GLU A 2 59.36 -54.16 52.18
N SER A 3 59.80 -53.29 51.26
CA SER A 3 59.63 -51.85 51.40
C SER A 3 58.31 -51.43 50.77
N ASN A 4 57.32 -51.13 51.60
CA ASN A 4 56.08 -50.45 51.21
C ASN A 4 56.43 -49.06 50.66
N GLN A 5 56.32 -48.87 49.34
CA GLN A 5 56.22 -47.53 48.75
C GLN A 5 54.77 -47.11 48.83
N ALA A 6 54.49 -46.13 49.70
CA ALA A 6 53.22 -45.45 49.76
C ALA A 6 53.03 -44.63 48.47
N THR A 7 52.25 -45.17 47.55
CA THR A 7 51.73 -44.44 46.39
C THR A 7 50.87 -43.28 46.88
N THR A 8 51.40 -42.07 46.76
CA THR A 8 50.69 -40.83 47.10
C THR A 8 49.52 -40.62 46.15
N ALA A 9 48.31 -40.95 46.60
CA ALA A 9 47.03 -40.74 45.92
C ALA A 9 46.60 -39.26 45.83
N PHE A 10 47.54 -38.31 45.92
CA PHE A 10 47.25 -36.87 45.98
C PHE A 10 47.53 -36.12 44.66
N SER A 11 48.00 -36.81 43.62
CA SER A 11 48.29 -36.20 42.32
C SER A 11 47.07 -36.13 41.38
N ASP A 12 46.02 -36.93 41.61
CA ASP A 12 44.83 -36.99 40.74
C ASP A 12 43.78 -35.89 40.97
N LEU A 13 43.90 -35.10 42.05
CA LEU A 13 42.95 -34.01 42.32
C LEU A 13 43.28 -32.71 41.59
N THR A 14 44.38 -32.68 40.83
CA THR A 14 44.82 -31.48 40.09
C THR A 14 44.53 -31.58 38.59
N GLU A 15 44.10 -32.75 38.10
CA GLU A 15 43.82 -33.00 36.67
C GLU A 15 42.33 -32.90 36.30
N SER A 16 41.46 -32.62 37.28
CA SER A 16 40.04 -32.32 37.08
C SER A 16 39.76 -30.82 37.14
N ALA A 17 40.71 -29.98 36.74
CA ALA A 17 40.35 -28.67 36.23
C ALA A 17 39.71 -28.89 34.85
N GLU A 18 38.49 -29.43 34.84
CA GLU A 18 37.60 -29.40 33.69
C GLU A 18 37.54 -27.94 33.27
N SER A 19 38.33 -27.59 32.26
CA SER A 19 38.38 -26.24 31.73
C SER A 19 36.97 -25.97 31.24
N ILE A 20 36.19 -25.23 32.01
CA ILE A 20 34.85 -24.80 31.62
C ILE A 20 35.09 -24.01 30.33
N GLN A 21 34.88 -24.66 29.19
CA GLN A 21 35.02 -24.02 27.89
C GLN A 21 33.84 -23.05 27.79
N ILE A 22 34.08 -21.81 28.22
CA ILE A 22 33.07 -20.76 28.19
C ILE A 22 32.79 -20.48 26.72
N ALA A 23 31.61 -20.88 26.26
CA ALA A 23 31.17 -20.60 24.90
C ALA A 23 31.18 -19.07 24.66
N PRO A 24 31.74 -18.59 23.53
CA PRO A 24 31.85 -17.15 23.30
C PRO A 24 30.45 -16.52 23.16
N VAL A 25 30.19 -15.48 23.95
CA VAL A 25 28.94 -14.71 23.88
C VAL A 25 29.00 -13.77 22.67
N ARG A 26 28.00 -13.86 21.79
CA ARG A 26 27.89 -13.01 20.60
C ARG A 26 26.76 -12.01 20.77
N VAL A 27 27.13 -10.80 21.18
CA VAL A 27 26.19 -9.69 21.39
C VAL A 27 25.41 -9.34 20.11
N SER A 28 26.01 -9.58 18.93
CA SER A 28 25.36 -9.37 17.63
C SER A 28 24.05 -10.14 17.46
N GLY A 29 23.91 -11.34 18.05
CA GLY A 29 22.68 -12.11 17.99
C GLY A 29 21.53 -11.49 18.78
N PHE A 30 21.85 -10.81 19.88
CA PHE A 30 20.85 -10.05 20.67
C PHE A 30 20.45 -8.76 19.96
N PHE A 31 21.39 -8.08 19.28
CA PHE A 31 21.06 -6.95 18.41
C PHE A 31 20.16 -7.36 17.24
N ALA A 32 20.44 -8.51 16.62
CA ALA A 32 19.56 -9.06 15.57
C ALA A 32 18.14 -9.31 16.09
N LEU A 33 18.00 -9.83 17.32
CA LEU A 33 16.71 -10.00 17.98
C LEU A 33 16.01 -8.66 18.26
N LEU A 34 16.75 -7.68 18.78
CA LEU A 34 16.22 -6.34 19.06
C LEU A 34 15.72 -5.66 17.78
N PHE A 35 16.50 -5.68 16.70
CA PHE A 35 16.09 -5.12 15.42
C PHE A 35 14.94 -5.92 14.78
N GLY A 36 14.93 -7.25 14.95
CA GLY A 36 13.80 -8.10 14.56
C GLY A 36 12.51 -7.72 15.27
N LEU A 37 12.55 -7.42 16.57
CA LEU A 37 11.40 -6.94 17.33
C LEU A 37 10.99 -5.52 16.89
N LEU A 38 11.95 -4.61 16.72
CA LEU A 38 11.68 -3.24 16.26
C LEU A 38 11.14 -3.18 14.82
N SER A 39 11.37 -4.22 14.02
CA SER A 39 10.82 -4.31 12.66
C SER A 39 9.28 -4.35 12.60
N ILE A 40 8.60 -4.58 13.73
CA ILE A 40 7.14 -4.42 13.83
C ILE A 40 6.68 -3.01 13.42
N LEU A 41 7.53 -1.99 13.62
CA LEU A 41 7.25 -0.61 13.21
C LEU A 41 7.13 -0.44 11.69
N ASN A 42 7.66 -1.39 10.91
CA ASN A 42 7.50 -1.43 9.45
C ASN A 42 6.03 -1.59 9.01
N ILE A 43 5.14 -2.08 9.91
CA ILE A 43 3.70 -2.16 9.64
C ILE A 43 3.05 -0.76 9.60
N LEU A 44 3.62 0.18 10.35
CA LEU A 44 3.13 1.56 10.46
C LEU A 44 3.64 2.41 9.31
N THR A 45 4.91 2.27 8.94
CA THR A 45 5.49 3.02 7.83
C THR A 45 6.66 2.29 7.17
N THR A 46 6.75 2.42 5.85
CA THR A 46 7.80 1.81 5.01
C THR A 46 9.20 2.36 5.29
N TYR A 47 9.32 3.49 5.99
CA TYR A 47 10.62 4.08 6.38
C TYR A 47 11.47 3.18 7.29
N PHE A 48 10.88 2.16 7.93
CA PHE A 48 11.60 1.25 8.82
C PHE A 48 12.16 -0.01 8.15
N ILE A 49 12.10 -0.14 6.81
CA ILE A 49 12.77 -1.20 6.06
C ILE A 49 14.27 -1.36 6.44
N PRO A 50 15.06 -0.28 6.67
CA PRO A 50 16.46 -0.43 7.08
C PRO A 50 16.65 -1.24 8.38
N LEU A 51 15.67 -1.28 9.29
CA LEU A 51 15.74 -2.10 10.50
C LEU A 51 15.69 -3.59 10.20
N VAL A 52 14.90 -4.00 9.19
CA VAL A 52 14.88 -5.39 8.71
C VAL A 52 16.26 -5.76 8.18
N VAL A 53 16.86 -4.90 7.35
CA VAL A 53 18.21 -5.10 6.81
C VAL A 53 19.25 -5.19 7.93
N ALA A 54 19.19 -4.29 8.93
CA ALA A 54 20.08 -4.32 10.08
C ALA A 54 19.97 -5.63 10.88
N ALA A 55 18.75 -6.15 11.08
CA ALA A 55 18.54 -7.44 11.73
C ALA A 55 19.23 -8.59 10.98
N PHE A 56 19.13 -8.62 9.65
CA PHE A 56 19.81 -9.61 8.82
C PHE A 56 21.33 -9.47 8.85
N VAL A 57 21.87 -8.25 8.79
CA VAL A 57 23.33 -8.02 8.87
C VAL A 57 23.87 -8.46 10.23
N CYS A 58 23.23 -8.06 11.34
CA CYS A 58 23.63 -8.48 12.68
C CYS A 58 23.49 -9.99 12.88
N GLY A 59 22.43 -10.59 12.33
CA GLY A 59 22.20 -12.04 12.35
C GLY A 59 23.29 -12.81 11.61
N ALA A 60 23.65 -12.36 10.39
CA ALA A 60 24.72 -12.96 9.60
C ALA A 60 26.09 -12.90 10.33
N ILE A 61 26.41 -11.77 10.98
CA ILE A 61 27.62 -11.64 11.80
C ILE A 61 27.61 -12.63 12.98
N ALA A 62 26.44 -12.89 13.57
CA ALA A 62 26.29 -13.86 14.66
C ALA A 62 26.55 -15.32 14.23
N PHE A 63 26.49 -15.63 12.93
CA PHE A 63 26.77 -16.98 12.39
C PHE A 63 28.23 -17.24 12.02
N ARG A 64 29.14 -16.30 12.23
CA ARG A 64 30.58 -16.51 11.97
C ARG A 64 31.07 -17.85 12.57
N PRO A 65 31.86 -18.69 11.89
CA PRO A 65 32.30 -19.96 12.47
C PRO A 65 33.07 -19.75 13.80
N SER A 66 32.84 -20.62 14.78
CA SER A 66 33.53 -20.62 16.08
C SER A 66 34.26 -21.96 16.26
N PRO A 67 35.54 -21.95 16.67
CA PRO A 67 36.25 -23.19 16.99
C PRO A 67 35.80 -23.82 18.31
N PHE A 68 35.08 -23.09 19.16
CA PHE A 68 34.70 -23.50 20.52
C PHE A 68 33.22 -23.95 20.67
N GLY A 69 32.60 -24.43 19.59
CA GLY A 69 31.19 -24.87 19.58
C GLY A 69 30.17 -23.75 19.33
N PRO A 70 28.85 -24.05 19.45
CA PRO A 70 27.78 -23.10 19.14
C PRO A 70 27.79 -21.91 20.10
N ALA A 71 27.92 -20.71 19.55
CA ALA A 71 27.99 -19.49 20.34
C ALA A 71 26.64 -19.11 20.97
N VAL A 72 26.69 -18.61 22.21
CA VAL A 72 25.52 -18.07 22.89
C VAL A 72 25.05 -16.82 22.14
N GLY A 73 23.83 -16.84 21.62
CA GLY A 73 23.25 -15.78 20.80
C GLY A 73 22.83 -16.22 19.39
N GLN A 74 23.24 -17.39 18.90
CA GLN A 74 22.81 -17.90 17.59
C GLN A 74 21.29 -18.12 17.51
N LYS A 75 20.67 -18.68 18.56
CA LYS A 75 19.21 -18.86 18.61
C LYS A 75 18.47 -17.51 18.60
N ALA A 76 19.00 -16.53 19.33
CA ALA A 76 18.45 -15.17 19.32
C ALA A 76 18.56 -14.53 17.92
N ALA A 77 19.67 -14.74 17.22
CA ALA A 77 19.87 -14.28 15.85
C ALA A 77 18.85 -14.90 14.88
N VAL A 78 18.62 -16.23 14.96
CA VAL A 78 17.60 -16.92 14.15
C VAL A 78 16.22 -16.31 14.40
N LEU A 79 15.83 -16.16 15.66
CA LEU A 79 14.52 -15.61 16.00
C LEU A 79 14.36 -14.16 15.52
N GLY A 80 15.40 -13.33 15.70
CA GLY A 80 15.43 -11.96 15.21
C GLY A 80 15.27 -11.86 13.69
N MET A 81 15.99 -12.69 12.94
CA MET A 81 15.88 -12.75 11.48
C MET A 81 14.49 -13.24 11.01
N LEU A 82 13.91 -14.24 11.69
CA LEU A 82 12.57 -14.72 11.35
C LEU A 82 11.51 -13.64 11.58
N LEU A 83 11.59 -12.91 12.69
CA LEU A 83 10.70 -11.77 12.96
C LEU A 83 10.88 -10.66 11.93
N ALA A 84 12.13 -10.31 11.62
CA ALA A 84 12.45 -9.30 10.61
C ALA A 84 11.90 -9.68 9.23
N LEU A 85 12.02 -10.95 8.83
CA LEU A 85 11.46 -11.45 7.58
C LEU A 85 9.93 -11.34 7.57
N PHE A 86 9.28 -11.82 8.63
CA PHE A 86 7.83 -11.82 8.75
C PHE A 86 7.26 -10.40 8.66
N PHE A 87 7.75 -9.47 9.48
CA PHE A 87 7.28 -8.08 9.49
C PHE A 87 7.73 -7.29 8.26
N GLY A 88 8.89 -7.61 7.69
CA GLY A 88 9.37 -7.06 6.42
C GLY A 88 8.42 -7.39 5.27
N THR A 89 8.13 -8.68 5.08
CA THR A 89 7.22 -9.16 4.03
C THR A 89 5.79 -8.66 4.24
N TRP A 90 5.29 -8.68 5.48
CA TRP A 90 3.94 -8.19 5.79
C TRP A 90 3.77 -6.69 5.49
N GLY A 91 4.75 -5.86 5.87
CA GLY A 91 4.71 -4.42 5.60
C GLY A 91 4.63 -4.11 4.10
N ILE A 92 5.45 -4.78 3.28
CA ILE A 92 5.44 -4.63 1.82
C ILE A 92 4.10 -5.11 1.25
N SER A 93 3.62 -6.28 1.68
CA SER A 93 2.36 -6.85 1.19
C SER A 93 1.17 -5.93 1.50
N LYS A 94 1.12 -5.36 2.71
CA LYS A 94 0.06 -4.42 3.11
C LYS A 94 0.02 -3.20 2.20
N SER A 95 1.18 -2.59 1.92
CA SER A 95 1.25 -1.42 1.02
C SER A 95 0.72 -1.77 -0.37
N GLN A 96 1.20 -2.88 -0.95
CA GLN A 96 0.77 -3.30 -2.29
C GLN A 96 -0.72 -3.61 -2.37
N THR A 97 -1.29 -4.28 -1.36
CA THR A 97 -2.73 -4.57 -1.33
C THR A 97 -3.56 -3.30 -1.20
N MET A 98 -3.12 -2.33 -0.40
CA MET A 98 -3.80 -1.05 -0.26
C MET A 98 -3.78 -0.26 -1.57
N ASP A 99 -2.63 -0.16 -2.22
CA ASP A 99 -2.49 0.57 -3.48
C ASP A 99 -3.33 -0.07 -4.60
N ARG A 100 -3.36 -1.42 -4.67
CA ARG A 100 -4.23 -2.14 -5.61
C ARG A 100 -5.72 -1.92 -5.35
N GLY A 101 -6.15 -1.98 -4.09
CA GLY A 101 -7.56 -1.74 -3.75
C GLY A 101 -8.00 -0.30 -4.07
N ILE A 102 -7.10 0.67 -3.92
CA ILE A 102 -7.35 2.06 -4.33
C ILE A 102 -7.44 2.15 -5.85
N ALA A 103 -6.57 1.45 -6.59
CA ALA A 103 -6.53 1.47 -8.05
C ALA A 103 -7.80 0.85 -8.64
N GLU A 104 -8.17 -0.34 -8.17
CA GLU A 104 -9.41 -1.02 -8.58
C GLU A 104 -10.65 -0.17 -8.28
N GLY A 105 -10.70 0.46 -7.10
CA GLY A 105 -11.79 1.35 -6.75
C GLY A 105 -11.85 2.62 -7.61
N ALA A 106 -10.70 3.16 -8.03
CA ALA A 106 -10.62 4.28 -8.96
C ALA A 106 -11.08 3.87 -10.36
N ASP A 107 -10.60 2.73 -10.86
CA ASP A 107 -10.95 2.18 -12.18
C ASP A 107 -12.46 1.94 -12.28
N GLN A 108 -13.06 1.32 -11.27
CA GLN A 108 -14.48 1.06 -11.23
C GLN A 108 -15.31 2.35 -11.21
N PHE A 109 -14.94 3.31 -10.34
CA PHE A 109 -15.66 4.58 -10.25
C PHE A 109 -15.55 5.40 -11.54
N ALA A 110 -14.36 5.43 -12.16
CA ALA A 110 -14.16 6.13 -13.42
C ALA A 110 -14.93 5.47 -14.58
N ALA A 111 -15.01 4.13 -14.60
CA ALA A 111 -15.81 3.39 -15.57
C ALA A 111 -17.30 3.69 -15.39
N ASP A 112 -17.81 3.70 -14.15
CA ASP A 112 -19.20 4.05 -13.85
C ASP A 112 -19.50 5.50 -14.28
N TRP A 113 -18.59 6.45 -14.03
CA TRP A 113 -18.73 7.83 -14.47
C TRP A 113 -18.77 7.95 -16.00
N ALA A 114 -17.86 7.26 -16.71
CA ALA A 114 -17.80 7.27 -18.16
C ALA A 114 -19.05 6.62 -18.78
N GLU A 115 -19.58 5.58 -18.16
CA GLU A 115 -20.81 4.91 -18.54
C GLU A 115 -22.03 5.81 -18.31
N LEU A 116 -22.11 6.54 -17.19
CA LEU A 116 -23.17 7.52 -16.94
C LEU A 116 -23.13 8.67 -17.96
N ALA A 117 -21.94 9.13 -18.35
CA ALA A 117 -21.76 10.11 -19.41
C ALA A 117 -22.21 9.55 -20.77
N ARG A 118 -21.90 8.28 -21.06
CA ARG A 118 -22.41 7.57 -22.25
C ARG A 118 -23.93 7.34 -22.18
N GLN A 119 -24.52 7.19 -21.00
CA GLN A 119 -25.97 7.15 -20.83
C GLN A 119 -26.61 8.54 -20.81
N GLY A 120 -25.79 9.60 -20.88
CA GLY A 120 -26.18 11.01 -20.82
C GLY A 120 -27.05 11.37 -19.63
N GLU A 121 -26.81 10.72 -18.50
CA GLU A 121 -27.32 11.10 -17.20
C GLU A 121 -26.45 12.24 -16.65
N TRP A 122 -26.45 13.37 -17.36
CA TRP A 122 -25.54 14.49 -17.13
C TRP A 122 -25.67 15.12 -15.76
N GLU A 123 -26.89 15.08 -15.19
CA GLU A 123 -27.15 15.54 -13.83
C GLU A 123 -26.35 14.72 -12.81
N ILE A 124 -26.26 13.39 -13.00
CA ILE A 124 -25.48 12.50 -12.12
C ILE A 124 -23.98 12.71 -12.35
N VAL A 125 -23.56 12.78 -13.61
CA VAL A 125 -22.16 13.00 -14.01
C VAL A 125 -21.60 14.28 -13.37
N MET A 126 -22.38 15.38 -13.42
CA MET A 126 -22.02 16.65 -12.80
C MET A 126 -22.04 16.56 -11.27
N GLU A 127 -22.99 15.83 -10.69
CA GLU A 127 -23.04 15.60 -9.24
C GLU A 127 -21.82 14.85 -8.72
N LEU A 128 -21.29 13.88 -9.48
CA LEU A 128 -20.08 13.13 -9.13
C LEU A 128 -18.80 13.99 -9.17
N MET A 129 -18.85 15.16 -9.82
CA MET A 129 -17.78 16.17 -9.76
C MET A 129 -17.82 17.00 -8.48
N ASN A 130 -18.92 16.97 -7.72
CA ASN A 130 -19.00 17.60 -6.40
C ASN A 130 -18.31 16.74 -5.34
N ALA A 131 -17.85 17.39 -4.27
CA ALA A 131 -17.31 16.68 -3.10
C ALA A 131 -18.41 15.79 -2.49
N PRO A 132 -18.06 14.61 -1.94
CA PRO A 132 -19.05 13.68 -1.38
C PRO A 132 -20.05 14.34 -0.41
N SER A 133 -19.55 15.14 0.52
CA SER A 133 -20.37 15.88 1.50
C SER A 133 -21.21 17.01 0.91
N ALA A 134 -20.95 17.42 -0.33
CA ALA A 134 -21.72 18.43 -1.06
C ALA A 134 -22.74 17.80 -2.03
N ARG A 135 -22.78 16.47 -2.12
CA ARG A 135 -23.70 15.78 -3.03
C ARG A 135 -25.13 15.85 -2.54
N GLN A 136 -26.06 15.93 -3.48
CA GLN A 136 -27.48 15.75 -3.19
C GLN A 136 -27.77 14.32 -2.74
N ASN A 137 -28.82 14.17 -1.95
CA ASN A 137 -29.26 12.86 -1.48
C ASN A 137 -29.54 11.92 -2.69
N PRO A 138 -29.03 10.68 -2.69
CA PRO A 138 -29.25 9.73 -3.79
C PRO A 138 -30.72 9.47 -4.13
N LYS A 139 -31.65 9.69 -3.19
CA LYS A 139 -33.10 9.53 -3.39
C LYS A 139 -33.78 10.77 -3.99
N MET A 140 -33.07 11.88 -4.13
CA MET A 140 -33.62 13.11 -4.69
C MET A 140 -33.71 12.99 -6.22
N PRO A 141 -34.83 13.40 -6.84
CA PRO A 141 -34.92 13.46 -8.30
C PRO A 141 -34.03 14.58 -8.84
N LEU A 142 -32.79 14.24 -9.21
CA LEU A 142 -31.80 15.23 -9.69
C LEU A 142 -32.29 16.03 -10.90
N LYS A 143 -33.03 15.40 -11.82
CA LYS A 143 -33.59 16.08 -13.00
C LYS A 143 -34.48 17.25 -12.61
N GLU A 144 -35.36 17.08 -11.62
CA GLU A 144 -36.21 18.15 -11.09
C GLU A 144 -35.37 19.19 -10.32
N PHE A 145 -34.39 18.74 -9.54
CA PHE A 145 -33.51 19.62 -8.78
C PHE A 145 -32.71 20.60 -9.66
N TYR A 146 -32.22 20.12 -10.82
CA TYR A 146 -31.53 20.94 -11.80
C TYR A 146 -32.49 21.81 -12.63
N ALA A 147 -33.70 21.32 -12.96
CA ALA A 147 -34.68 22.04 -13.76
C ALA A 147 -35.37 23.22 -13.04
N ASN A 148 -35.35 23.26 -11.70
CA ASN A 148 -36.11 24.24 -10.93
C ASN A 148 -35.33 25.53 -10.58
N ASN A 149 -34.04 25.62 -10.94
CA ASN A 149 -33.21 26.80 -10.64
C ASN A 149 -32.46 27.29 -11.88
N PRO A 150 -32.69 28.54 -12.33
CA PRO A 150 -32.01 29.10 -13.51
C PRO A 150 -30.49 28.98 -13.49
N MET A 151 -29.85 29.19 -12.34
CA MET A 151 -28.39 29.08 -12.21
C MET A 151 -27.89 27.64 -12.44
N ARG A 152 -28.69 26.64 -12.05
CA ARG A 152 -28.33 25.22 -12.22
C ARG A 152 -28.56 24.76 -13.65
N ILE A 153 -29.59 25.28 -14.30
CA ILE A 153 -29.83 25.07 -15.73
C ILE A 153 -28.64 25.62 -16.54
N GLU A 154 -28.21 26.84 -16.22
CA GLU A 154 -27.06 27.48 -16.87
C GLU A 154 -25.78 26.66 -16.66
N ALA A 155 -25.46 26.29 -15.41
CA ALA A 155 -24.30 25.45 -15.11
C ALA A 155 -24.32 24.09 -15.84
N LEU A 156 -25.49 23.45 -15.95
CA LEU A 156 -25.64 22.19 -16.69
C LEU A 156 -25.50 22.39 -18.20
N SER A 157 -25.96 23.52 -18.74
CA SER A 157 -25.77 23.89 -20.16
C SER A 157 -24.30 24.11 -20.46
N GLU A 158 -23.62 24.94 -19.67
CA GLU A 158 -22.18 25.19 -19.79
C GLU A 158 -21.37 23.90 -19.71
N PHE A 159 -21.74 23.01 -18.79
CA PHE A 159 -21.12 21.70 -18.66
C PHE A 159 -21.25 20.86 -19.94
N ARG A 160 -22.44 20.83 -20.55
CA ARG A 160 -22.70 20.09 -21.80
C ARG A 160 -22.02 20.70 -23.02
N GLU A 161 -21.79 22.01 -23.00
CA GLU A 161 -21.12 22.74 -24.08
C GLU A 161 -19.60 22.58 -24.06
N ARG A 162 -19.02 21.98 -23.00
CA ARG A 162 -17.59 21.63 -22.99
C ARG A 162 -17.25 20.75 -24.21
N PRO A 163 -16.14 21.02 -24.93
CA PRO A 163 -15.76 20.26 -26.12
C PRO A 163 -15.69 18.75 -25.87
N ASP A 164 -15.10 18.34 -24.75
CA ASP A 164 -14.97 16.93 -24.35
C ASP A 164 -16.35 16.25 -24.21
N ILE A 165 -17.29 16.91 -23.54
CA ILE A 165 -18.66 16.39 -23.36
C ILE A 165 -19.42 16.37 -24.69
N SER A 166 -19.29 17.42 -25.49
CA SER A 166 -19.95 17.50 -26.79
C SER A 166 -19.54 16.33 -27.72
N GLN A 167 -18.28 15.92 -27.68
CA GLN A 167 -17.79 14.76 -28.42
C GLN A 167 -18.45 13.46 -27.91
N MET A 168 -18.52 13.29 -26.58
CA MET A 168 -19.20 12.13 -25.97
C MET A 168 -20.71 12.09 -26.29
N VAL A 169 -21.38 13.24 -26.30
CA VAL A 169 -22.81 13.37 -26.66
C VAL A 169 -23.03 12.91 -28.10
N ASN A 170 -22.15 13.31 -29.02
CA ASN A 170 -22.27 12.98 -30.45
C ASN A 170 -21.99 11.50 -30.74
N ALA A 171 -21.04 10.89 -30.03
CA ALA A 171 -20.64 9.49 -30.23
C ALA A 171 -21.45 8.47 -29.39
N ARG A 172 -22.36 8.96 -28.55
CA ARG A 172 -22.96 8.28 -27.39
C ARG A 172 -23.42 6.82 -27.58
N GLN A 173 -24.00 6.48 -28.73
CA GLN A 173 -24.54 5.12 -28.97
C GLN A 173 -23.47 4.11 -29.38
N LEU A 174 -22.28 4.56 -29.77
CA LEU A 174 -21.22 3.70 -30.31
C LEU A 174 -20.05 3.52 -29.34
N LEU A 175 -19.90 4.40 -28.35
CA LEU A 175 -18.78 4.37 -27.41
C LEU A 175 -18.67 3.03 -26.65
N ASP A 176 -17.48 2.43 -26.71
CA ASP A 176 -17.09 1.28 -25.89
C ASP A 176 -15.80 1.63 -25.14
N TRP A 177 -15.93 2.07 -23.89
CA TRP A 177 -14.81 2.53 -23.09
C TRP A 177 -14.00 1.34 -22.55
N GLN A 178 -12.72 1.31 -22.89
CA GLN A 178 -11.76 0.33 -22.35
C GLN A 178 -10.58 1.02 -21.70
N ILE A 179 -10.21 0.57 -20.51
CA ILE A 179 -9.06 1.11 -19.77
C ILE A 179 -7.79 0.90 -20.62
N SER A 180 -7.08 1.99 -20.92
CA SER A 180 -5.94 1.97 -21.85
C SER A 180 -4.60 1.71 -21.15
N GLU A 181 -4.46 2.16 -19.91
CA GLU A 181 -3.27 2.04 -19.07
C GLU A 181 -3.70 1.72 -17.63
N PRO A 182 -2.86 1.04 -16.82
CA PRO A 182 -3.08 0.93 -15.38
C PRO A 182 -3.23 2.32 -14.75
N SER A 183 -4.19 2.46 -13.83
CA SER A 183 -4.44 3.74 -13.18
C SER A 183 -3.23 4.22 -12.38
N LYS A 184 -3.02 5.53 -12.45
CA LYS A 184 -1.90 6.20 -11.76
C LYS A 184 -2.42 6.81 -10.48
N ILE A 185 -2.02 6.25 -9.36
CA ILE A 185 -2.28 6.81 -8.03
C ILE A 185 -1.08 7.64 -7.60
N TYR A 186 -1.34 8.84 -7.12
CA TYR A 186 -0.31 9.70 -6.54
C TYR A 186 -0.88 10.53 -5.40
N THR A 187 0.02 11.03 -4.57
CA THR A 187 -0.34 11.92 -3.46
C THR A 187 0.14 13.33 -3.80
N ASP A 188 -0.77 14.29 -3.84
CA ASP A 188 -0.45 15.71 -3.97
C ASP A 188 -1.00 16.49 -2.76
N ARG A 189 -0.12 17.19 -2.04
CA ARG A 189 -0.47 17.98 -0.83
C ARG A 189 -1.34 17.21 0.18
N GLY A 190 -1.06 15.92 0.37
CA GLY A 190 -1.79 15.05 1.30
C GLY A 190 -3.12 14.49 0.77
N LYS A 191 -3.48 14.80 -0.47
CA LYS A 191 -4.66 14.26 -1.14
C LYS A 191 -4.26 13.06 -1.99
N ILE A 192 -5.06 12.00 -1.93
CA ILE A 192 -4.89 10.83 -2.80
C ILE A 192 -5.63 11.13 -4.10
N LEU A 193 -4.88 11.17 -5.20
CA LEU A 193 -5.38 11.41 -6.54
C LEU A 193 -5.22 10.15 -7.38
N ALA A 194 -6.14 9.96 -8.32
CA ALA A 194 -6.09 8.88 -9.30
C ALA A 194 -6.37 9.44 -10.69
N VAL A 195 -5.60 8.99 -11.67
CA VAL A 195 -5.86 9.26 -13.09
C VAL A 195 -6.13 7.94 -13.79
N VAL A 196 -7.32 7.82 -14.39
CA VAL A 196 -7.76 6.67 -15.19
C VAL A 196 -7.91 7.14 -16.63
N LYS A 197 -7.40 6.33 -17.56
CA LYS A 197 -7.45 6.62 -19.00
C LYS A 197 -8.25 5.55 -19.72
N PHE A 198 -9.14 5.99 -20.60
CA PHE A 198 -9.95 5.12 -21.45
C PHE A 198 -9.65 5.39 -22.92
N LYS A 199 -9.70 4.33 -23.72
CA LYS A 199 -9.80 4.37 -25.18
C LYS A 199 -11.19 3.94 -25.59
N ASP A 200 -11.71 4.56 -26.63
CA ASP A 200 -12.92 4.10 -27.28
C ASP A 200 -12.57 2.97 -28.27
N ALA A 201 -12.98 1.74 -27.96
CA ALA A 201 -12.74 0.59 -28.82
C ALA A 201 -13.58 0.62 -30.11
N SER A 202 -14.62 1.44 -30.17
CA SER A 202 -15.44 1.61 -31.39
C SER A 202 -14.78 2.52 -32.43
N GLY A 203 -13.81 3.34 -32.02
CA GLY A 203 -13.17 4.35 -32.88
C GLY A 203 -14.05 5.54 -33.22
N SER A 204 -15.12 5.79 -32.46
CA SER A 204 -16.02 6.94 -32.64
C SER A 204 -15.40 8.26 -32.17
N ILE A 205 -14.49 8.19 -31.19
CA ILE A 205 -13.71 9.33 -30.71
C ILE A 205 -12.22 9.07 -30.96
N GLU A 206 -11.57 10.01 -31.64
CA GLU A 206 -10.11 10.04 -31.74
C GLU A 206 -9.54 10.64 -30.45
N GLY A 207 -8.89 9.81 -29.62
CA GLY A 207 -8.21 10.25 -28.39
C GLY A 207 -8.34 9.28 -27.22
N GLU A 208 -7.72 9.65 -26.09
CA GLU A 208 -7.88 9.01 -24.80
C GLU A 208 -8.71 9.91 -23.86
N LEU A 209 -9.77 9.36 -23.29
CA LEU A 209 -10.49 10.01 -22.19
C LEU A 209 -9.67 9.84 -20.91
N SER A 210 -9.15 10.93 -20.37
CA SER A 210 -8.45 10.95 -19.09
C SER A 210 -9.36 11.54 -18.03
N ILE A 211 -9.58 10.82 -16.93
CA ILE A 211 -10.38 11.26 -15.78
C ILE A 211 -9.45 11.37 -14.56
N GLU A 212 -9.33 12.57 -14.00
CA GLU A 212 -8.62 12.82 -12.74
C GLU A 212 -9.61 12.88 -11.58
N MET A 213 -9.30 12.16 -10.51
CA MET A 213 -10.18 11.99 -9.36
C MET A 213 -9.43 12.22 -8.05
N GLU A 214 -10.16 12.68 -7.04
CA GLU A 214 -9.68 12.83 -5.67
C GLU A 214 -10.46 11.92 -4.73
N ARG A 215 -9.74 11.20 -3.89
CA ARG A 215 -10.33 10.41 -2.81
C ARG A 215 -10.55 11.30 -1.60
N LYS A 216 -11.79 11.47 -1.17
CA LYS A 216 -12.18 12.27 0.00
C LYS A 216 -12.88 11.43 1.04
N TRP A 217 -12.65 11.77 2.30
CA TRP A 217 -13.47 11.27 3.40
C TRP A 217 -14.84 11.94 3.34
N ASP A 218 -15.89 11.13 3.37
CA ASP A 218 -17.26 11.57 3.52
C ASP A 218 -17.71 11.35 4.98
N GLU A 219 -18.15 12.42 5.63
CA GLU A 219 -18.60 12.37 7.03
C GLU A 219 -19.93 11.63 7.16
N ASP A 220 -20.82 11.76 6.18
CA ASP A 220 -22.17 11.17 6.22
C ASP A 220 -22.13 9.65 6.04
N SER A 221 -21.29 9.15 5.15
CA SER A 221 -21.15 7.71 4.88
C SER A 221 -20.01 7.04 5.64
N GLU A 222 -19.23 7.78 6.44
CA GLU A 222 -18.06 7.32 7.21
C GLU A 222 -17.08 6.49 6.36
N ARG A 223 -16.91 6.87 5.09
CA ARG A 223 -16.03 6.15 4.16
C ARG A 223 -15.35 7.11 3.20
N TYR A 224 -14.30 6.62 2.56
CA TYR A 224 -13.68 7.33 1.47
C TYR A 224 -14.48 7.15 0.18
N GLU A 225 -14.81 8.25 -0.46
CA GLU A 225 -15.45 8.28 -1.78
C GLU A 225 -14.60 9.05 -2.79
N TRP A 226 -14.79 8.74 -4.07
CA TRP A 226 -14.13 9.43 -5.17
C TRP A 226 -14.95 10.63 -5.62
N GLN A 227 -14.27 11.71 -6.00
CA GLN A 227 -14.82 12.88 -6.67
C GLN A 227 -14.04 13.08 -7.98
N VAL A 228 -14.74 13.32 -9.10
CA VAL A 228 -14.09 13.73 -10.35
C VAL A 228 -13.64 15.19 -10.22
N ARG A 229 -12.35 15.45 -10.42
CA ARG A 229 -11.78 16.81 -10.40
C ARG A 229 -11.75 17.42 -11.79
N ASP A 230 -11.31 16.63 -12.76
CA ASP A 230 -11.19 17.05 -14.15
C ASP A 230 -11.29 15.84 -15.08
N PHE A 231 -11.62 16.12 -16.33
CA PHE A 231 -11.59 15.14 -17.40
C PHE A 231 -11.30 15.84 -18.73
N LYS A 232 -10.69 15.11 -19.66
CA LYS A 232 -10.36 15.62 -21.00
C LYS A 232 -10.25 14.48 -22.00
N ILE A 233 -10.50 14.78 -23.26
CA ILE A 233 -10.24 13.89 -24.40
C ILE A 233 -9.05 14.47 -25.17
N ALA A 234 -7.95 13.71 -25.27
CA ALA A 234 -6.71 14.17 -25.89
C ALA A 234 -5.99 13.07 -26.69
#